data_AF-A0A2N6VIE2-F1
#
_entry.id   AF-A0A2N6VIE2-F1
#
_cell.length_a   1.000
_cell.length_b   1.000
_cell.length_c   1.000
_cell.angle_alpha   90.00
_cell.angle_beta   90.00
_cell.angle_gamma   90.00
#
_symmetry.space_group_name_H-M   'P 1'
#
loop_
_entity.id
_entity.type
_entity.pdbx_description
1 polymer ?
#
loop_
_entity_poly.entity_id
_entity_poly.type
_entity_poly.pdbx_seq_one_letter_code
_entity_poly.pdbx_strand_id
1 'polypeptide(L)'
;DASKIAALCRSAESLDDTVISRCIARVRDGLDVVTGLSRADRWPEVRAGALTAVLEELAKRYPVVIVDVSARIDPDDPLADPFYDRHAATRAVLDAADDVIVVGAAEPPAL
;
A
#
# COMPACT_ATOMS: atom_id res chain seq x y z
N ASP A 1 -12.76 -12.59 -5.51
CA ASP A 1 -11.61 -11.69 -5.38
C ASP A 1 -11.47 -11.06 -4.00
N ALA A 2 -10.66 -11.67 -3.14
CA ALA A 2 -10.23 -11.05 -1.90
C ALA A 2 -8.89 -10.32 -2.16
N SER A 3 -8.90 -8.98 -2.13
CA SER A 3 -7.68 -8.19 -2.13
C SER A 3 -6.81 -8.57 -0.93
N LYS A 4 -5.53 -8.85 -1.16
CA LYS A 4 -4.62 -9.31 -0.13
C LYS A 4 -4.19 -8.18 0.81
N ILE A 5 -3.96 -6.98 0.28
CA ILE A 5 -3.68 -5.82 1.12
C ILE A 5 -4.87 -5.48 2.04
N ALA A 6 -6.10 -5.54 1.53
CA ALA A 6 -7.29 -5.33 2.37
C ALA A 6 -7.43 -6.42 3.45
N ALA A 7 -7.04 -7.66 3.16
CA ALA A 7 -7.02 -8.73 4.16
C ALA A 7 -5.99 -8.49 5.26
N LEU A 8 -4.78 -8.05 4.90
CA LEU A 8 -3.74 -7.68 5.86
C LEU A 8 -4.18 -6.49 6.74
N CYS A 9 -4.70 -5.41 6.14
CA CYS A 9 -5.16 -4.25 6.89
C CYS A 9 -6.30 -4.57 7.86
N ARG A 10 -7.21 -5.50 7.51
CA ARG A 10 -8.26 -5.96 8.44
C ARG A 10 -7.71 -6.73 9.64
N SER A 11 -6.52 -7.30 9.53
CA SER A 11 -5.85 -8.07 10.58
C SER A 11 -4.67 -7.32 11.19
N ALA A 12 -4.54 -6.00 10.97
CA ALA A 12 -3.37 -5.21 11.36
C ALA A 12 -2.99 -5.34 12.84
N GLU A 13 -3.98 -5.41 13.75
CA GLU A 13 -3.76 -5.53 15.20
C GLU A 13 -3.36 -6.96 15.65
N SER A 14 -3.48 -7.94 14.76
CA SER A 14 -3.22 -9.35 15.03
C SER A 14 -2.42 -10.03 13.93
N LEU A 15 -1.56 -9.26 13.25
CA LEU A 15 -0.66 -9.79 12.23
C LEU A 15 0.30 -10.79 12.87
N ASP A 16 0.29 -11.99 12.31
CA ASP A 16 1.24 -13.04 12.61
C ASP A 16 1.74 -13.68 11.31
N ASP A 17 2.72 -14.56 11.44
CA ASP A 17 3.30 -15.27 10.30
C ASP A 17 2.27 -16.06 9.49
N THR A 18 1.21 -16.55 10.11
CA THR A 18 0.16 -17.33 9.46
C THR A 18 -0.72 -16.43 8.58
N VAL A 19 -1.17 -15.29 9.13
CA VAL A 19 -1.97 -14.29 8.41
C VAL A 19 -1.19 -13.75 7.22
N ILE A 20 0.08 -13.37 7.45
CA ILE A 20 0.96 -12.84 6.41
C ILE A 20 1.16 -13.87 5.30
N SER A 21 1.53 -15.11 5.64
CA SER A 21 1.79 -16.16 4.65
C SER A 21 0.57 -16.50 3.79
N ARG A 22 -0.65 -16.36 4.31
CA ARG A 22 -1.91 -16.55 3.54
C ARG A 22 -2.22 -15.40 2.58
N CYS A 23 -1.63 -14.23 2.82
CA CYS A 23 -1.85 -13.04 2.01
C CYS A 23 -0.78 -12.82 0.95
N ILE A 24 0.31 -13.58 1.00
CA ILE A 24 1.42 -13.48 0.07
C ILE A 24 1.30 -14.55 -1.02
N ALA A 25 1.58 -14.14 -2.25
CA ALA A 25 1.78 -15.03 -3.38
C ALA A 25 3.25 -15.04 -3.77
N ARG A 26 3.88 -16.22 -3.77
CA ARG A 26 5.24 -16.37 -4.30
C ARG A 26 5.20 -16.39 -5.82
N VAL A 27 5.87 -15.42 -6.44
CA VAL A 27 5.98 -15.33 -7.91
C VAL A 27 7.17 -16.13 -8.42
N ARG A 28 8.29 -16.04 -7.71
CA ARG A 28 9.51 -16.83 -7.90
C ARG A 28 10.32 -16.84 -6.60
N ASP A 29 11.38 -17.62 -6.55
CA ASP A 29 12.28 -17.59 -5.40
C ASP A 29 12.84 -16.17 -5.19
N GLY A 30 12.75 -15.69 -3.94
CA GLY A 30 13.14 -14.33 -3.56
C GLY A 30 12.18 -13.22 -3.98
N LEU A 31 11.01 -13.53 -4.57
CA LEU A 31 9.99 -12.54 -4.90
C LEU A 31 8.59 -13.00 -4.50
N ASP A 32 8.09 -12.35 -3.46
CA ASP A 32 6.78 -12.51 -2.87
C ASP A 32 5.94 -11.24 -3.14
N VAL A 33 4.64 -11.39 -3.41
CA VAL A 33 3.75 -10.28 -3.77
C VAL A 33 2.49 -10.29 -2.90
N VAL A 34 2.13 -9.12 -2.39
CA VAL A 34 0.80 -8.82 -1.85
C VAL A 34 0.04 -8.02 -2.90
N THR A 35 -1.09 -8.53 -3.37
CA THR A 35 -1.89 -7.82 -4.37
C THR A 35 -2.65 -6.64 -3.77
N GLY A 36 -2.72 -5.55 -4.54
CA GLY A 36 -3.47 -4.34 -4.21
C GLY A 36 -4.99 -4.54 -4.24
N LEU A 37 -5.72 -3.43 -4.27
CA LEU A 37 -7.18 -3.44 -4.42
C LEU A 37 -7.56 -3.69 -5.88
N SER A 38 -8.50 -4.61 -6.12
CA SER A 38 -8.99 -4.89 -7.48
C SER A 38 -10.01 -3.86 -7.99
N ARG A 39 -10.53 -3.00 -7.10
CA ARG A 39 -11.52 -1.97 -7.42
C ARG A 39 -11.29 -0.73 -6.58
N ALA A 40 -11.48 0.44 -7.18
CA ALA A 40 -11.27 1.73 -6.53
C ALA A 40 -12.28 2.01 -5.40
N ASP A 41 -13.52 1.54 -5.49
CA ASP A 41 -14.53 1.76 -4.44
C ASP A 41 -14.21 1.06 -3.10
N ARG A 42 -13.16 0.23 -3.07
CA ARG A 42 -12.71 -0.50 -1.87
C ARG A 42 -11.57 0.17 -1.11
N TRP A 43 -11.12 1.34 -1.58
CA TRP A 43 -10.12 2.14 -0.90
C TRP A 43 -10.37 2.34 0.62
N PRO A 44 -11.62 2.53 1.11
CA PRO A 44 -11.93 2.56 2.54
C PRO A 44 -11.47 1.36 3.39
N GLU A 45 -11.17 0.22 2.77
CA GLU A 45 -10.63 -0.96 3.47
C GLU A 45 -9.14 -0.85 3.83
N VAL A 46 -8.43 0.13 3.26
CA VAL A 46 -6.99 0.35 3.48
C VAL A 46 -6.80 1.67 4.23
N ARG A 47 -7.01 1.64 5.55
CA ARG A 47 -6.78 2.80 6.41
C ARG A 47 -5.30 3.01 6.63
N ALA A 48 -4.86 4.28 6.67
CA ALA A 48 -3.46 4.67 6.85
C ALA A 48 -2.77 3.94 8.01
N GLY A 49 -3.32 4.01 9.23
CA GLY A 49 -2.69 3.35 10.40
C GLY A 49 -2.62 1.82 10.29
N ALA A 50 -3.62 1.19 9.68
CA ALA A 50 -3.59 -0.26 9.44
C ALA A 50 -2.54 -0.63 8.39
N LEU A 51 -2.38 0.20 7.34
CA LEU A 51 -1.33 0.01 6.34
C LEU A 51 0.06 0.21 6.94
N THR A 52 0.28 1.22 7.79
CA THR A 52 1.54 1.44 8.50
C THR A 52 1.93 0.20 9.31
N ALA A 53 1.02 -0.37 10.12
CA ALA A 53 1.29 -1.59 10.88
C ALA A 53 1.63 -2.79 9.98
N VAL A 54 0.95 -2.92 8.82
CA VAL A 54 1.29 -3.95 7.83
C VAL A 54 2.70 -3.77 7.28
N LEU A 55 3.11 -2.55 6.94
CA LEU A 55 4.44 -2.26 6.42
C LEU A 55 5.54 -2.57 7.46
N GLU A 56 5.31 -2.20 8.72
CA GLU A 56 6.23 -2.50 9.83
C GLU A 56 6.45 -4.01 10.00
N GLU A 57 5.39 -4.81 9.95
CA GLU A 57 5.51 -6.28 10.05
C GLU A 57 6.19 -6.90 8.81
N LEU A 58 5.90 -6.39 7.61
CA LEU A 58 6.57 -6.85 6.40
C LEU A 58 8.07 -6.50 6.41
N ALA A 59 8.45 -5.33 6.92
CA ALA A 59 9.85 -4.91 7.06
C ALA A 59 10.66 -5.78 8.02
N LYS A 60 10.01 -6.39 9.03
CA LYS A 60 10.67 -7.37 9.93
C LYS A 60 10.97 -8.70 9.23
N ARG A 61 10.22 -9.03 8.18
CA ARG A 61 10.26 -10.34 7.49
C ARG A 61 11.04 -10.31 6.18
N TYR A 62 11.03 -9.19 5.49
CA TYR A 62 11.67 -9.04 4.19
C TYR A 62 12.85 -8.08 4.30
N PRO A 63 14.02 -8.41 3.72
CA PRO A 63 15.15 -7.49 3.72
C PRO A 63 14.88 -6.23 2.88
N VAL A 64 13.93 -6.31 1.93
CA VAL A 64 13.48 -5.21 1.10
C VAL A 64 11.98 -5.33 0.88
N VAL A 65 11.23 -4.27 1.17
CA VAL A 65 9.80 -4.13 0.84
C VAL A 65 9.65 -3.04 -0.20
N ILE A 66 9.05 -3.36 -1.33
CA ILE A 66 8.76 -2.39 -2.40
C ILE A 66 7.24 -2.20 -2.44
N VAL A 67 6.82 -0.95 -2.38
CA VAL A 67 5.40 -0.59 -2.48
C VAL A 67 5.20 0.27 -3.72
N ASP A 68 4.38 -0.23 -4.65
CA ASP A 68 3.90 0.56 -5.77
C ASP A 68 2.77 1.47 -5.29
N VAL A 69 2.93 2.78 -5.49
CA VAL A 69 1.98 3.81 -5.05
C VAL A 69 1.57 4.71 -6.20
N SER A 70 0.36 5.26 -6.09
CA SER A 70 -0.11 6.29 -7.00
C SER A 70 0.69 7.59 -6.82
N ALA A 71 0.89 8.34 -7.91
CA ALA A 71 1.65 9.59 -7.92
C ALA A 71 0.99 10.76 -7.14
N ARG A 72 -0.32 10.67 -6.85
CA ARG A 72 -1.07 11.75 -6.20
C ARG A 72 -0.96 11.65 -4.68
N ILE A 73 -0.37 12.69 -4.07
CA ILE A 73 -0.17 12.82 -2.62
C ILE A 73 -1.02 13.92 -1.99
N ASP A 74 -1.56 14.83 -2.81
CA ASP A 74 -2.36 15.95 -2.33
C ASP A 74 -3.61 15.48 -1.57
N PRO A 75 -4.13 16.29 -0.64
CA PRO A 75 -5.47 16.07 -0.09
C PRO A 75 -6.48 15.94 -1.23
N ASP A 76 -7.52 15.15 -1.00
CA ASP A 76 -8.59 15.00 -1.98
C ASP A 76 -9.27 16.35 -2.31
N ASP A 77 -9.84 16.43 -3.52
CA ASP A 77 -10.54 17.63 -4.00
C ASP A 77 -11.74 17.97 -3.07
N PRO A 78 -12.14 19.26 -2.93
CA PRO A 78 -13.28 19.64 -2.10
C PRO A 78 -14.60 18.93 -2.42
N LEU A 79 -14.76 18.34 -3.62
CA LEU A 79 -15.92 17.56 -4.04
C LEU A 79 -15.79 16.06 -3.75
N ALA A 80 -14.68 15.60 -3.17
CA ALA A 80 -14.49 14.22 -2.79
C ALA A 80 -15.33 13.83 -1.57
N ASP A 81 -15.41 12.52 -1.31
CA ASP A 81 -16.09 12.00 -0.12
C ASP A 81 -15.38 12.50 1.15
N PRO A 82 -16.05 13.29 2.01
CA PRO A 82 -15.41 13.87 3.20
C PRO A 82 -15.06 12.83 4.27
N PHE A 83 -15.60 11.61 4.17
CA PHE A 83 -15.35 10.54 5.14
C PHE A 83 -14.18 9.64 4.75
N TYR A 84 -13.61 9.81 3.55
CA TYR A 84 -12.54 8.96 3.08
C TYR A 84 -11.52 9.70 2.21
N ASP A 85 -10.28 9.69 2.67
CA ASP A 85 -9.13 10.22 1.93
C ASP A 85 -8.35 9.07 1.29
N ARG A 86 -8.48 8.93 -0.04
CA ARG A 86 -7.83 7.82 -0.78
C ARG A 86 -6.31 7.97 -0.83
N HIS A 87 -5.84 9.21 -0.75
CA HIS A 87 -4.43 9.54 -0.80
C HIS A 87 -3.73 9.28 0.55
N ALA A 88 -4.50 9.03 1.62
CA ALA A 88 -3.95 8.69 2.93
C ALA A 88 -3.14 7.39 2.92
N ALA A 89 -3.51 6.42 2.08
CA ALA A 89 -2.73 5.19 1.90
C ALA A 89 -1.37 5.49 1.24
N THR A 90 -1.33 6.30 0.19
CA THR A 90 -0.08 6.74 -0.45
C THR A 90 0.82 7.45 0.55
N ARG A 91 0.27 8.41 1.32
CA ARG A 91 1.05 9.15 2.33
C ARG A 91 1.58 8.23 3.43
N ALA A 92 0.77 7.30 3.93
CA ALA A 92 1.23 6.33 4.93
C ALA A 92 2.41 5.47 4.44
N VAL A 93 2.43 5.13 3.14
CA VAL A 93 3.58 4.43 2.54
C VAL A 93 4.80 5.33 2.47
N LEU A 94 4.64 6.58 2.01
CA LEU A 94 5.74 7.54 1.88
C LEU A 94 6.34 7.91 3.24
N ASP A 95 5.50 8.08 4.27
CA ASP A 95 5.93 8.39 5.64
C ASP A 95 6.72 7.22 6.27
N ALA A 96 6.44 5.98 5.85
CA ALA A 96 7.12 4.78 6.33
C ALA A 96 8.34 4.37 5.49
N ALA A 97 8.56 5.00 4.32
CA ALA A 97 9.60 4.60 3.39
C ALA A 97 10.98 5.12 3.82
N ASP A 98 11.99 4.26 3.80
CA ASP A 98 13.40 4.66 3.98
C ASP A 98 13.90 5.46 2.76
N ASP A 99 13.53 5.02 1.56
CA ASP A 99 13.89 5.61 0.28
C ASP A 99 12.65 5.77 -0.61
N VAL A 100 12.57 6.90 -1.33
CA VAL A 100 11.52 7.17 -2.31
C VAL A 100 12.11 7.25 -3.72
N ILE A 101 11.70 6.32 -4.59
CA ILE A 101 12.14 6.28 -5.98
C ILE A 101 11.06 6.90 -6.88
N VAL A 102 11.35 8.08 -7.41
CA VAL A 102 10.47 8.76 -8.39
C VAL A 102 10.81 8.28 -9.79
N VAL A 103 9.83 7.70 -10.48
CA VAL A 103 9.95 7.26 -11.87
C VAL A 103 9.27 8.29 -12.78
N GLY A 104 10.06 8.93 -13.65
CA GLY A 104 9.57 9.91 -14.61
C GLY A 104 9.97 9.57 -16.04
N ALA A 105 9.21 10.08 -17.00
CA ALA A 105 9.65 10.09 -18.39
C ALA A 105 10.80 11.10 -18.57
N ALA A 106 11.72 10.84 -19.50
CA ALA A 106 12.74 11.80 -19.90
C ALA A 106 12.19 12.90 -20.85
N GLU A 107 10.86 13.08 -20.88
CA GLU A 107 10.18 14.05 -21.72
C GLU A 107 10.00 15.37 -20.95
N PRO A 108 10.27 16.52 -21.57
CA PRO A 108 10.02 17.80 -20.94
C PRO A 108 8.51 17.98 -20.65
N PRO A 109 8.13 18.63 -19.55
CA PRO A 109 6.72 18.90 -19.28
C PRO A 109 6.12 19.69 -20.44
N ALA A 110 4.95 19.26 -20.92
CA ALA A 110 4.23 19.99 -21.95
C ALA A 110 3.98 21.43 -21.46
N LEU A 111 4.44 22.41 -22.25
CA LEU A 111 4.19 23.84 -22.03
C LEU A 111 2.72 24.19 -22.29
#